data_AF-A0A5P1UUH4-F1
#
_entry.id   AF-A0A5P1UUH4-F1
#
_cell.length_a   1.000
_cell.length_b   1.000
_cell.length_c   1.000
_cell.angle_alpha   90.00
_cell.angle_beta   90.00
_cell.angle_gamma   90.00
#
_symmetry.space_group_name_H-M   'P 1'
#
loop_
_entity.id
_entity.type
_entity.pdbx_description
1 polymer ?
#
loop_
_entity_poly.entity_id
_entity_poly.type
_entity_poly.pdbx_seq_one_letter_code
_entity_poly.pdbx_strand_id
1 'polypeptide(L)'
;MRNEFKLSAFEEILNDIKYWYLENLNKKEMFWQWAEYNFLYRALQESFKNKNGDPAFGGDYAYRMQTYFEEAIQARVKYHHMPSWEKLKGKILVFDVYSSMFDCLGEKETGGFIDGCDTPPPEFWIHFDGKNLYSFIPNELTNSVDLAIDISMSGSLEWYTDVVEI
;
A
#
# COMPACT_ATOMS: atom_id res chain seq x y z
N MET A 1 -3.62 -24.25 3.60
CA MET A 1 -2.51 -23.67 4.37
C MET A 1 -2.29 -22.28 3.81
N ARG A 2 -2.71 -21.21 4.50
CA ARG A 2 -2.28 -19.86 4.12
C ARG A 2 -0.77 -19.84 4.37
N ASN A 3 0.02 -19.52 3.35
CA ASN A 3 1.43 -19.21 3.57
C ASN A 3 1.45 -18.04 4.56
N GLU A 4 1.94 -18.27 5.78
CA GLU A 4 2.08 -17.21 6.75
C GLU A 4 2.96 -16.12 6.14
N PHE A 5 2.47 -14.88 6.14
CA PHE A 5 3.26 -13.70 5.77
C PHE A 5 4.46 -13.63 6.72
N LYS A 6 5.64 -14.00 6.23
CA LYS A 6 6.90 -13.97 6.98
C LYS A 6 7.73 -12.79 6.50
N LEU A 7 7.92 -11.80 7.36
CA LEU A 7 8.69 -10.59 7.06
C LEU A 7 10.11 -10.90 6.54
N SER A 8 10.75 -11.95 7.05
CA SER A 8 12.07 -12.39 6.60
C SER A 8 12.14 -12.78 5.12
N ALA A 9 11.01 -13.06 4.47
CA ALA A 9 10.96 -13.33 3.03
C ALA A 9 11.06 -12.06 2.17
N PHE A 10 10.97 -10.88 2.78
CA PHE A 10 10.91 -9.59 2.09
C PHE A 10 12.07 -8.66 2.49
N GLU A 11 13.20 -9.21 2.93
CA GLU A 11 14.35 -8.43 3.47
C GLU A 11 14.83 -7.32 2.51
N GLU A 12 14.89 -7.61 1.21
CA GLU A 12 15.25 -6.62 0.18
C GLU A 12 14.29 -5.43 0.17
N ILE A 13 12.99 -5.72 0.15
CA ILE A 13 11.91 -4.73 0.12
C ILE A 13 11.89 -3.92 1.43
N LEU A 14 12.09 -4.57 2.57
CA LEU A 14 12.14 -3.92 3.88
C LEU A 14 13.36 -2.99 4.01
N ASN A 15 14.51 -3.37 3.45
CA ASN A 15 15.69 -2.51 3.42
C ASN A 15 15.48 -1.27 2.54
N ASP A 16 14.79 -1.43 1.41
CA ASP A 16 14.39 -0.33 0.54
C ASP A 16 13.42 0.65 1.25
N ILE A 17 12.41 0.14 1.95
CA ILE A 17 11.51 0.97 2.78
C ILE A 17 12.30 1.78 3.82
N LYS A 18 13.25 1.15 4.52
CA LYS A 18 14.11 1.85 5.49
C LYS A 18 14.90 2.97 4.83
N TYR A 19 15.52 2.69 3.68
CA TYR A 19 16.31 3.68 2.94
C TYR A 19 15.45 4.91 2.57
N TRP A 20 14.30 4.69 1.93
CA TRP A 20 13.42 5.78 1.51
C TRP A 20 12.88 6.58 2.67
N TYR A 21 12.46 5.92 3.76
CA TYR A 21 11.99 6.61 4.94
C TYR A 21 13.09 7.50 5.55
N LEU A 22 14.30 6.97 5.76
CA LEU A 22 15.39 7.69 6.42
C LEU A 22 15.93 8.86 5.59
N GLU A 23 16.12 8.68 4.28
CA GLU A 23 16.61 9.72 3.37
C GLU A 23 15.66 10.92 3.23
N ASN A 24 14.39 10.72 3.56
CA ASN A 24 13.33 11.70 3.30
C ASN A 24 12.56 12.11 4.56
N LEU A 25 13.00 11.73 5.77
CA LEU A 25 12.50 12.22 7.05
C LEU A 25 12.31 13.75 7.10
N ASN A 26 13.12 14.49 6.33
CA ASN A 26 13.10 15.96 6.29
C ASN A 26 12.42 16.56 5.04
N LYS A 27 11.90 15.75 4.12
CA LYS A 27 11.24 16.20 2.89
C LYS A 27 9.75 15.87 2.94
N LYS A 28 8.90 16.90 2.98
CA LYS A 28 7.44 16.75 3.08
C LYS A 28 6.76 16.13 1.84
N GLU A 29 7.48 16.00 0.73
CA GLU A 29 6.91 15.67 -0.59
C GLU A 29 7.37 14.27 -1.08
N MET A 30 7.13 13.23 -0.28
CA MET A 30 7.57 11.87 -0.64
C MET A 30 6.46 10.92 -1.07
N PHE A 31 5.23 11.06 -0.55
CA PHE A 31 4.21 10.04 -0.80
C PHE A 31 3.77 10.02 -2.27
N TRP A 32 3.55 8.80 -2.78
CA TRP A 32 2.97 8.54 -4.10
C TRP A 32 3.90 8.72 -5.30
N GLN A 33 5.22 8.66 -5.12
CA GLN A 33 6.17 8.80 -6.24
C GLN A 33 6.14 7.61 -7.21
N TRP A 34 5.85 6.40 -6.70
CA TRP A 34 5.91 5.16 -7.47
C TRP A 34 4.56 4.60 -7.90
N ALA A 35 3.47 5.27 -7.54
CA ALA A 35 2.14 4.79 -7.81
C ALA A 35 1.16 5.93 -8.07
N GLU A 36 0.21 5.63 -8.94
CA GLU A 36 -0.91 6.49 -9.24
C GLU A 36 -1.85 6.65 -8.04
N TYR A 37 -1.93 7.86 -7.48
CA TYR A 37 -2.95 8.23 -6.48
C TYR A 37 -4.36 7.91 -6.98
N ASN A 38 -5.22 7.32 -6.14
CA ASN A 38 -6.58 6.89 -6.49
C ASN A 38 -6.65 5.90 -7.66
N PHE A 39 -5.63 5.04 -7.83
CA PHE A 39 -5.61 4.03 -8.90
C PHE A 39 -6.80 3.08 -8.83
N LEU A 40 -7.20 2.62 -7.63
CA LEU A 40 -8.31 1.69 -7.46
C LEU A 40 -9.62 2.23 -8.06
N TYR A 41 -9.88 3.52 -7.87
CA TYR A 41 -11.07 4.17 -8.40
C TYR A 41 -11.09 4.13 -9.93
N ARG A 42 -9.94 4.44 -10.55
CA ARG A 42 -9.79 4.38 -12.01
C ARG A 42 -9.94 2.96 -12.54
N ALA A 43 -9.25 2.00 -11.94
CA ALA A 43 -9.33 0.61 -12.35
C ALA A 43 -10.76 0.05 -12.24
N LEU A 44 -11.49 0.42 -11.19
CA LEU A 44 -12.89 0.06 -11.04
C LEU A 44 -13.76 0.71 -12.12
N GLN A 45 -13.62 2.01 -12.38
CA GLN A 45 -14.36 2.69 -13.43
C GLN A 45 -14.14 2.05 -14.82
N GLU A 46 -12.90 1.70 -15.14
CA GLU A 46 -12.56 1.05 -16.40
C GLU A 46 -13.17 -0.35 -16.52
N SER A 47 -13.23 -1.11 -15.42
CA SER A 47 -13.90 -2.42 -15.39
C SER A 47 -15.40 -2.33 -15.76
N PHE A 48 -16.06 -1.20 -15.47
CA PHE A 48 -17.45 -0.97 -15.83
C PHE A 48 -17.66 -0.48 -17.27
N LYS A 49 -16.68 0.22 -17.86
CA LYS A 49 -16.76 0.74 -19.24
C LYS A 49 -16.71 -0.36 -20.31
N ASN A 50 -16.05 -1.47 -20.02
CA ASN A 50 -15.88 -2.59 -20.96
C ASN A 50 -17.11 -3.50 -21.09
N LYS A 51 -18.23 -3.21 -20.41
CA LYS A 51 -19.46 -4.02 -20.47
C LYS A 51 -20.20 -3.98 -21.83
N ASN A 52 -19.78 -3.15 -22.79
CA ASN A 52 -20.38 -3.02 -24.12
C ASN A 52 -19.50 -3.51 -25.31
N GLY A 53 -18.38 -4.17 -25.07
CA GLY A 53 -17.53 -4.66 -26.16
C GLY A 53 -16.46 -5.62 -25.67
N ASP A 54 -16.67 -6.89 -25.95
CA ASP A 54 -15.76 -8.02 -25.70
C ASP A 54 -15.54 -8.43 -24.22
N PRO A 55 -16.07 -9.59 -23.79
CA PRO A 55 -15.88 -10.14 -22.44
C PRO A 55 -14.41 -10.32 -22.02
N ALA A 56 -13.46 -10.30 -22.96
CA ALA A 56 -12.05 -10.47 -22.70
C ALA A 56 -11.42 -9.33 -21.86
N PHE A 57 -12.03 -8.14 -21.79
CA PHE A 57 -11.47 -6.98 -21.07
C PHE A 57 -12.30 -6.51 -19.86
N GLY A 58 -13.44 -7.13 -19.59
CA GLY A 58 -14.25 -6.91 -18.38
C GLY A 58 -13.92 -7.87 -17.22
N GLY A 59 -12.98 -8.80 -17.42
CA GLY A 59 -12.70 -9.91 -16.51
C GLY A 59 -11.55 -9.71 -15.53
N ASP A 60 -10.87 -8.56 -15.53
CA ASP A 60 -9.49 -8.56 -15.03
C ASP A 60 -9.15 -7.51 -13.96
N TYR A 61 -10.13 -7.13 -13.13
CA TYR A 61 -9.85 -6.25 -11.98
C TYR A 61 -8.77 -6.84 -11.07
N ALA A 62 -8.88 -8.14 -10.76
CA ALA A 62 -7.91 -8.85 -9.92
C ALA A 62 -6.48 -8.84 -10.51
N TYR A 63 -6.33 -9.16 -11.80
CA TYR A 63 -5.02 -9.12 -12.47
C TYR A 63 -4.50 -7.70 -12.64
N ARG A 64 -5.37 -6.72 -12.91
CA ARG A 64 -4.97 -5.30 -12.96
C ARG A 64 -4.42 -4.86 -11.61
N MET A 65 -5.05 -5.27 -10.51
CA MET A 65 -4.53 -5.00 -9.15
C MET A 65 -3.19 -5.70 -8.97
N GLN A 66 -3.11 -7.00 -9.29
CA GLN A 66 -1.88 -7.78 -9.15
C GLN A 66 -0.72 -7.14 -9.91
N THR A 67 -0.90 -6.94 -11.21
CA THR A 67 0.10 -6.37 -12.11
C THR A 67 0.54 -4.99 -11.62
N TYR A 68 -0.41 -4.12 -11.27
CA TYR A 68 -0.09 -2.77 -10.81
C TYR A 68 0.72 -2.76 -9.50
N PHE A 69 0.26 -3.46 -8.46
CA PHE A 69 0.96 -3.48 -7.18
C PHE A 69 2.34 -4.12 -7.30
N GLU A 70 2.47 -5.21 -8.05
CA GLU A 70 3.76 -5.84 -8.32
C GLU A 70 4.70 -4.90 -9.08
N GLU A 71 4.22 -4.25 -10.16
CA GLU A 71 5.03 -3.33 -10.96
C GLU A 71 5.49 -2.11 -10.15
N ALA A 72 4.62 -1.54 -9.32
CA ALA A 72 4.96 -0.40 -8.46
C ALA A 72 6.02 -0.77 -7.41
N ILE A 73 5.86 -1.92 -6.73
CA ILE A 73 6.86 -2.42 -5.77
C ILE A 73 8.19 -2.68 -6.48
N GLN A 74 8.16 -3.33 -7.64
CA GLN A 74 9.37 -3.62 -8.43
C GLN A 74 10.03 -2.35 -8.98
N ALA A 75 9.26 -1.33 -9.34
CA ALA A 75 9.79 -0.04 -9.79
C ALA A 75 10.54 0.69 -8.67
N ARG A 76 10.06 0.58 -7.42
CA ARG A 76 10.69 1.17 -6.24
C ARG A 76 12.05 0.56 -5.93
N VAL A 77 12.14 -0.77 -5.92
CA VAL A 77 13.33 -1.54 -5.50
C VAL A 77 14.49 -1.50 -6.54
N LYS A 78 14.28 -0.97 -7.74
CA LYS A 78 15.30 -0.92 -8.81
C LYS A 78 16.51 -0.01 -8.53
N TYR A 79 16.48 0.83 -7.49
CA TYR A 79 17.55 1.80 -7.20
C TYR A 79 18.41 1.39 -6.00
N HIS A 80 19.72 1.51 -6.19
CA HIS A 80 20.84 1.08 -5.32
C HIS A 80 20.54 0.76 -3.84
N HIS A 81 20.68 -0.53 -3.53
CA HIS A 81 20.71 -1.11 -2.18
C HIS A 81 21.89 -0.56 -1.36
N MET A 82 21.60 0.37 -0.45
CA MET A 82 22.42 0.52 0.76
C MET A 82 21.68 -0.17 1.90
N PRO A 83 22.19 -1.32 2.42
CA PRO A 83 21.62 -1.89 3.62
C PRO A 83 21.73 -0.86 4.75
N SER A 84 20.58 -0.36 5.19
CA SER A 84 20.52 0.45 6.41
C SER A 84 20.64 -0.49 7.60
N TRP A 85 21.68 -0.26 8.39
CA TRP A 85 21.88 -0.91 9.69
C TRP A 85 20.97 -0.32 10.77
N GLU A 86 20.30 0.79 10.47
CA GLU A 86 19.35 1.39 11.39
C GLU A 86 18.10 0.54 11.48
N LYS A 87 17.73 0.25 12.71
CA LYS A 87 16.51 -0.47 13.05
C LYS A 87 15.35 0.48 12.97
N LEU A 88 14.32 0.11 12.20
CA LEU A 88 13.11 0.89 12.10
C LEU A 88 11.96 0.15 12.78
N LYS A 89 11.25 0.83 13.67
CA LYS A 89 10.08 0.28 14.35
C LYS A 89 8.81 0.74 13.67
N GLY A 90 7.87 -0.17 13.54
CA GLY A 90 6.62 0.09 12.85
C GLY A 90 5.64 -1.07 13.01
N LYS A 91 4.54 -1.00 12.27
CA LYS A 91 3.51 -2.04 12.22
C LYS A 91 3.23 -2.43 10.79
N ILE A 92 2.74 -3.65 10.60
CA ILE A 92 2.25 -4.08 9.29
C ILE A 92 0.78 -3.72 9.18
N LEU A 93 0.46 -2.90 8.20
CA LEU A 93 -0.90 -2.58 7.77
C LEU A 93 -1.32 -3.56 6.69
N VAL A 94 -2.54 -4.09 6.81
CA VAL A 94 -3.22 -4.83 5.75
C VAL A 94 -4.35 -3.98 5.20
N PHE A 95 -4.41 -3.93 3.87
CA PHE A 95 -5.47 -3.26 3.12
C PHE A 95 -6.16 -4.25 2.18
N ASP A 96 -7.46 -4.49 2.37
CA ASP A 96 -8.31 -5.33 1.50
C ASP A 96 -8.88 -4.51 0.34
N VAL A 97 -8.31 -4.70 -0.85
CA VAL A 97 -8.64 -3.89 -2.04
C VAL A 97 -10.08 -4.07 -2.51
N TYR A 98 -10.75 -5.17 -2.14
CA TYR A 98 -12.13 -5.44 -2.53
C TYR A 98 -13.16 -4.88 -1.55
N SER A 99 -12.71 -4.49 -0.36
CA SER A 99 -13.54 -3.88 0.68
C SER A 99 -13.45 -2.35 0.65
N SER A 100 -12.53 -1.75 -0.10
CA SER A 100 -12.37 -0.29 -0.22
C SER A 100 -13.66 0.46 -0.61
N MET A 101 -13.89 1.62 0.01
CA MET A 101 -14.91 2.60 -0.41
C MET A 101 -14.24 3.88 -0.90
N PHE A 102 -14.82 4.49 -1.93
CA PHE A 102 -14.32 5.74 -2.56
C PHE A 102 -14.98 6.96 -1.93
N ASP A 103 -14.76 7.17 -0.63
CA ASP A 103 -15.42 8.23 0.14
C ASP A 103 -14.49 9.41 0.52
N CYS A 104 -13.18 9.28 0.26
CA CYS A 104 -12.14 10.27 0.58
C CYS A 104 -12.03 10.65 2.07
N LEU A 105 -12.59 9.86 2.98
CA LEU A 105 -12.48 10.12 4.42
C LEU A 105 -11.04 9.92 4.90
N GLY A 106 -10.42 8.78 4.55
CA GLY A 106 -9.01 8.48 4.82
C GLY A 106 -8.07 9.59 4.36
N GLU A 107 -8.20 10.00 3.09
CA GLU A 107 -7.43 11.09 2.50
C GLU A 107 -7.55 12.40 3.28
N LYS A 108 -8.78 12.82 3.62
CA LYS A 108 -9.00 14.09 4.30
C LYS A 108 -8.41 14.11 5.70
N GLU A 109 -8.62 13.06 6.49
CA GLU A 109 -8.20 13.03 7.90
C GLU A 109 -6.70 12.77 8.06
N THR A 110 -6.07 12.11 7.07
CA THR A 110 -4.63 11.82 7.10
C THR A 110 -3.77 12.83 6.33
N GLY A 111 -4.39 13.88 5.76
CA GLY A 111 -3.70 14.86 4.93
C GLY A 111 -3.10 14.26 3.65
N GLY A 112 -3.76 13.23 3.09
CA GLY A 112 -3.36 12.55 1.86
C GLY A 112 -2.32 11.43 2.03
N PHE A 113 -2.00 11.04 3.28
CA PHE A 113 -1.16 9.87 3.53
C PHE A 113 -1.86 8.60 3.04
N ILE A 114 -3.10 8.39 3.45
CA ILE A 114 -3.98 7.39 2.83
C ILE A 114 -4.70 8.07 1.65
N ASP A 115 -4.90 7.37 0.53
CA ASP A 115 -5.64 7.96 -0.60
C ASP A 115 -7.17 7.90 -0.44
N GLY A 116 -7.89 8.44 -1.42
CA GLY A 116 -9.34 8.46 -1.41
C GLY A 116 -10.00 7.08 -1.54
N CYS A 117 -9.21 6.03 -1.72
CA CYS A 117 -9.62 4.63 -1.79
C CYS A 117 -9.07 3.82 -0.60
N ASP A 118 -8.65 4.48 0.48
CA ASP A 118 -7.99 3.87 1.65
C ASP A 118 -6.60 3.26 1.36
N THR A 119 -6.02 3.49 0.19
CA THR A 119 -4.73 2.88 -0.17
C THR A 119 -3.59 3.58 0.57
N PRO A 120 -2.65 2.86 1.22
CA PRO A 120 -1.46 3.47 1.79
C PRO A 120 -0.45 3.89 0.70
N PRO A 121 0.53 4.75 1.00
CA PRO A 121 1.52 5.17 0.02
C PRO A 121 2.42 4.02 -0.48
N PRO A 122 2.80 4.02 -1.76
CA PRO A 122 3.63 2.98 -2.38
C PRO A 122 5.02 2.85 -1.81
N GLU A 123 5.52 3.89 -1.14
CA GLU A 123 6.77 3.91 -0.39
C GLU A 123 6.85 2.80 0.66
N PHE A 124 5.70 2.34 1.14
CA PHE A 124 5.59 1.43 2.28
C PHE A 124 5.11 0.03 1.89
N TRP A 125 4.73 -0.19 0.63
CA TRP A 125 4.21 -1.48 0.18
C TRP A 125 5.27 -2.58 0.27
N ILE A 126 4.88 -3.75 0.78
CA ILE A 126 5.74 -4.91 0.93
C ILE A 126 5.37 -5.97 -0.12
N HIS A 127 4.09 -6.31 -0.17
CA HIS A 127 3.61 -7.45 -0.93
C HIS A 127 2.12 -7.31 -1.20
N PHE A 128 1.67 -7.84 -2.33
CA PHE A 128 0.26 -8.01 -2.64
C PHE A 128 -0.03 -9.48 -2.94
N ASP A 129 -0.97 -10.08 -2.21
CA ASP A 129 -1.27 -11.52 -2.28
C ASP A 129 -2.44 -11.88 -3.22
N GLY A 130 -2.89 -10.91 -4.05
CA GLY A 130 -4.08 -11.02 -4.89
C GLY A 130 -5.34 -10.48 -4.23
N LYS A 131 -5.31 -10.24 -2.92
CA LYS A 131 -6.40 -9.65 -2.15
C LYS A 131 -5.95 -8.51 -1.25
N ASN A 132 -4.92 -8.76 -0.46
CA ASN A 132 -4.44 -7.87 0.57
C ASN A 132 -3.12 -7.24 0.15
N LEU A 133 -3.03 -5.93 0.32
CA LEU A 133 -1.78 -5.19 0.25
C LEU A 133 -1.20 -5.05 1.65
N TYR A 134 0.00 -5.58 1.84
CA TYR A 134 0.74 -5.50 3.10
C TYR A 134 1.71 -4.33 3.01
N SER A 135 1.70 -3.45 3.99
CA SER A 135 2.57 -2.26 4.04
C SER A 135 3.25 -2.11 5.40
N PHE A 136 4.52 -1.72 5.43
CA PHE A 136 5.22 -1.40 6.68
C PHE A 136 5.03 0.08 6.99
N ILE A 137 4.36 0.40 8.10
CA ILE A 137 4.13 1.78 8.54
C ILE A 137 5.07 2.09 9.71
N PRO A 138 6.03 3.04 9.55
CA PRO A 138 6.84 3.55 10.64
C PRO A 138 6.00 4.08 11.80
N ASN A 139 6.46 3.91 13.04
CA ASN A 139 5.73 4.31 14.25
C ASN A 139 5.31 5.78 14.25
N GLU A 140 6.11 6.66 13.65
CA GLU A 140 5.84 8.09 13.54
C GLU A 140 4.58 8.40 12.71
N LEU A 141 4.15 7.44 11.88
CA LEU A 141 3.00 7.55 10.98
C LEU A 141 1.79 6.74 11.47
N THR A 142 1.93 5.90 12.51
CA THR A 142 0.84 5.01 12.94
C THR A 142 -0.37 5.77 13.44
N ASN A 143 -0.21 6.92 14.11
CA ASN A 143 -1.35 7.72 14.57
C ASN A 143 -2.24 8.19 13.40
N SER A 144 -1.64 8.51 12.25
CA SER A 144 -2.39 8.89 11.04
C SER A 144 -3.17 7.69 10.50
N VAL A 145 -2.54 6.50 10.52
CA VAL A 145 -3.19 5.26 10.08
C VAL A 145 -4.27 4.79 11.05
N ASP A 146 -4.08 4.97 12.35
CA ASP A 146 -5.11 4.67 13.38
C ASP A 146 -6.38 5.48 13.08
N LEU A 147 -6.24 6.78 12.74
CA LEU A 147 -7.38 7.61 12.32
C LEU A 147 -8.04 7.06 11.05
N ALA A 148 -7.26 6.65 10.04
CA ALA A 148 -7.80 6.07 8.81
C ALA A 148 -8.56 4.76 9.05
N ILE A 149 -8.04 3.89 9.93
CA ILE A 149 -8.71 2.65 10.34
C ILE A 149 -10.03 2.97 11.05
N ASP A 150 -10.02 3.89 12.02
CA ASP A 150 -11.20 4.24 12.81
C ASP A 150 -12.35 4.83 11.96
N ILE A 151 -12.02 5.53 10.87
CA ILE A 151 -13.01 6.14 9.97
C ILE A 151 -13.33 5.29 8.73
N SER A 152 -12.60 4.20 8.49
CA SER A 152 -12.84 3.29 7.36
C SER A 152 -14.21 2.62 7.54
N MET A 153 -15.22 3.14 6.84
CA MET A 153 -16.59 2.63 6.96
C MET A 153 -16.73 1.18 6.49
N SER A 154 -15.86 0.73 5.59
CA SER A 154 -15.88 -0.63 5.07
C SER A 154 -15.08 -1.62 5.89
N GLY A 155 -14.19 -1.16 6.77
CA GLY A 155 -13.19 -2.00 7.41
C GLY A 155 -12.16 -2.53 6.40
N SER A 156 -11.78 -1.71 5.42
CA SER A 156 -10.77 -2.06 4.41
C SER A 156 -9.34 -2.09 4.98
N LEU A 157 -9.11 -1.43 6.11
CA LEU A 157 -7.81 -1.27 6.76
C LEU A 157 -7.77 -1.94 8.14
N GLU A 158 -6.70 -2.70 8.41
CA GLU A 158 -6.46 -3.29 9.72
C GLU A 158 -4.96 -3.43 10.02
N TRP A 159 -4.59 -3.34 11.30
CA TRP A 159 -3.25 -3.73 11.73
C TRP A 159 -3.12 -5.25 11.71
N TYR A 160 -2.16 -5.75 10.94
CA TYR A 160 -1.84 -7.17 10.85
C TYR A 160 -0.88 -7.64 11.96
N THR A 161 -0.07 -6.72 12.49
CA THR A 161 0.86 -7.00 13.58
C THR A 161 0.82 -5.92 14.65
N ASP A 162 1.23 -6.30 15.86
CA ASP A 162 1.79 -5.33 16.82
C ASP A 162 3.08 -4.69 16.27
N VAL A 163 3.74 -3.87 17.10
CA VAL A 163 5.01 -3.24 16.73
C VAL A 163 6.08 -4.29 16.46
N VAL A 164 6.68 -4.22 15.28
CA VAL A 164 7.82 -5.02 14.83
C VAL A 164 9.03 -4.12 14.55
N GLU A 165 10.20 -4.73 14.41
CA GLU A 165 11.45 -4.05 14.08
C GLU A 165 12.04 -4.70 12.82
N ILE A 166 12.44 -3.87 11.85
CA ILE A 166 13.07 -4.27 10.58
C ILE A 166 14.43 -3.61 10.40
#